data_AF-A0A0D1YJC5-F1
#
_entry.id   AF-A0A0D1YJC5-F1
#
_cell.length_a   1.000
_cell.length_b   1.000
_cell.length_c   1.000
_cell.angle_alpha   90.00
_cell.angle_beta   90.00
_cell.angle_gamma   90.00
#
_symmetry.space_group_name_H-M   'P 1'
#
loop_
_entity.id
_entity.type
_entity.pdbx_description
1 polymer ?
#
loop_
_entity_poly.entity_id
_entity_poly.type
_entity_poly.pdbx_seq_one_letter_code
_entity_poly.pdbx_strand_id
1 'polypeptide(L)'
;MAMAQEVPADFSDLPLSCPYTISRLLTAAGEPSATWLIRERDQYGEYPHIYAKVCEGVEAATGAKGQPSTYKVIVLSDSGCGTEVINDISPPPVRRTEGEKDDDHVVSRSRRSEPSRWNIHTFLLYTLNPGGCIPYMVITSHCHYDHITGIGKLPPTGGYDHEHVSSTSTSSDKTQDGADRLRTTVLTSSLHKSFVTPYANLQEHSLSASVGLQAPRYSITWAEDLSEATWRWTRPAQKDAGISAAEVAIGARMTMIQTPGHTPDSLSWYDEDLALLFVGDSFYVKESPETRSAPWGPEPPMPTMFDVEGDLADMWESIKKLLRFVRVKNEELKLNHDKHRATTDTVTTTAATDGGGGDDVQKNMIPHGECENGRRRGGLTKRHPSTWYEAIPFFRSRGLAASQSQLGSQSHLPVPHTRYTDDGWVMVDSHPGGGRGGATTPSSQAPPRVQLAAAHTTAGGVDAEAAILSFREFLVLILRDEVPKKRVADGFRGHETWLYDFALEESGGGQVKEEIDDGDDDDADPDAGIGPLSYLRQYSVQAPLTVIEEGKKRISEQEWMGMSEPSSSSSSSSSPS
;
A
#
# COMPACT_ATOMS: atom_id res chain seq x y z
N MET A 1 -3.93 32.87 3.77
CA MET A 1 -2.85 32.05 3.20
C MET A 1 -2.31 31.18 4.32
N ALA A 2 -2.72 29.92 4.39
CA ALA A 2 -2.10 28.97 5.31
C ALA A 2 -0.72 28.61 4.72
N MET A 3 0.36 28.89 5.45
CA MET A 3 1.69 28.38 5.10
C MET A 3 1.59 26.85 5.08
N ALA A 4 1.87 26.22 3.94
CA ALA A 4 1.92 24.77 3.85
C ALA A 4 3.04 24.28 4.79
N GLN A 5 2.66 23.69 5.92
CA GLN A 5 3.63 23.13 6.86
C GLN A 5 4.29 21.92 6.20
N GLU A 6 5.62 21.94 6.07
CA GLU A 6 6.37 20.77 5.62
C GLU A 6 6.11 19.62 6.60
N VAL A 7 5.78 18.45 6.05
CA VAL A 7 5.63 17.23 6.84
C VAL A 7 7.01 16.89 7.41
N PRO A 8 7.17 16.75 8.74
CA PRO A 8 8.44 16.38 9.33
C PRO A 8 9.00 15.12 8.66
N ALA A 9 10.27 15.15 8.28
CA ALA A 9 10.91 14.02 7.61
C ALA A 9 11.07 12.80 8.54
N ASP A 10 10.99 13.01 9.86
CA ASP A 10 11.24 12.01 10.88
C ASP A 10 10.10 11.99 11.90
N PHE A 11 9.51 10.80 12.09
CA PHE A 11 8.48 10.51 13.09
C PHE A 11 9.03 9.64 14.23
N SER A 12 10.34 9.68 14.48
CA SER A 12 11.01 8.97 15.58
C SER A 12 10.40 9.21 16.96
N ASP A 13 9.68 10.33 17.15
CA ASP A 13 9.18 10.80 18.42
C ASP A 13 7.68 10.49 18.63
N LEU A 14 7.16 9.39 18.07
CA LEU A 14 5.79 8.96 18.40
C LEU A 14 5.67 8.62 19.89
N PRO A 15 4.59 9.06 20.57
CA PRO A 15 4.35 8.67 21.96
C PRO A 15 4.27 7.15 22.13
N LEU A 16 4.80 6.63 23.23
CA LEU A 16 4.72 5.20 23.57
C LEU A 16 3.27 4.68 23.70
N SER A 17 2.31 5.58 23.94
CA SER A 17 0.88 5.28 23.98
C SER A 17 0.26 5.06 22.59
N CYS A 18 0.97 5.43 21.52
CA CYS A 18 0.48 5.34 20.15
C CYS A 18 0.50 3.88 19.67
N PRO A 19 -0.63 3.31 19.26
CA PRO A 19 -0.69 1.94 18.74
C PRO A 19 -0.32 1.86 17.25
N TYR A 20 0.33 2.88 16.69
CA TYR A 20 0.69 2.94 15.28
C TYR A 20 2.19 3.20 15.13
N THR A 21 2.79 2.67 14.07
CA THR A 21 4.11 3.09 13.58
C THR A 21 3.96 3.71 12.21
N ILE A 22 4.94 4.51 11.80
CA ILE A 22 4.99 5.09 10.46
C ILE A 22 6.43 5.14 9.97
N SER A 23 6.64 4.70 8.74
CA SER A 23 7.91 4.81 8.02
C SER A 23 7.66 5.40 6.65
N ARG A 24 8.64 6.15 6.13
CA ARG A 24 8.54 6.78 4.81
C ARG A 24 9.16 5.84 3.78
N LEU A 25 8.43 5.53 2.72
CA LEU A 25 8.96 4.69 1.65
C LEU A 25 9.95 5.49 0.80
N LEU A 26 10.97 4.81 0.30
CA LEU A 26 11.95 5.38 -0.61
C LEU A 26 11.60 5.05 -2.06
N THR A 27 11.89 5.98 -2.97
CA THR A 27 11.85 5.71 -4.41
C THR A 27 12.96 4.74 -4.80
N ALA A 28 12.92 4.21 -6.02
CA ALA A 28 14.00 3.36 -6.56
C ALA A 28 15.37 4.06 -6.58
N ALA A 29 15.41 5.41 -6.54
CA ALA A 29 16.64 6.19 -6.45
C ALA A 29 17.14 6.37 -4.99
N GLY A 30 16.44 5.81 -4.00
CA GLY A 30 16.72 6.01 -2.58
C GLY A 30 16.17 7.33 -2.01
N GLU A 31 15.49 8.14 -2.81
CA GLU A 31 14.96 9.43 -2.38
C GLU A 31 13.66 9.27 -1.56
N PRO A 32 13.41 10.10 -0.53
CA PRO A 32 12.16 10.06 0.22
C PRO A 32 10.93 10.31 -0.66
N SER A 33 9.97 9.37 -0.66
CA SER A 33 8.76 9.47 -1.48
C SER A 33 7.65 10.30 -0.84
N ALA A 34 6.52 10.48 -1.52
CA ALA A 34 5.30 11.04 -0.92
C ALA A 34 4.40 9.97 -0.29
N THR A 35 4.93 8.78 -0.02
CA THR A 35 4.21 7.62 0.48
C THR A 35 4.84 7.12 1.79
N TRP A 36 3.97 6.75 2.73
CA TRP A 36 4.32 6.23 4.04
C TRP A 36 3.65 4.87 4.25
N LEU A 37 4.36 3.96 4.90
CA LEU A 37 3.81 2.74 5.47
C LEU A 37 3.44 3.02 6.92
N ILE A 38 2.17 2.87 7.25
CA ILE A 38 1.65 2.92 8.61
C ILE A 38 1.35 1.47 9.01
N ARG A 39 1.76 1.06 10.22
CA ARG A 39 1.40 -0.26 10.76
C ARG A 39 0.57 -0.06 12.01
N GLU A 40 -0.51 -0.81 12.13
CA GLU A 40 -1.44 -0.75 13.25
C GLU A 40 -1.19 -1.92 14.21
N ARG A 41 -1.11 -1.64 15.51
CA ARG A 41 -1.15 -2.64 16.57
C ARG A 41 -2.59 -2.78 17.07
N ASP A 42 -3.32 -3.68 16.46
CA ASP A 42 -4.73 -3.92 16.78
C ASP A 42 -4.93 -5.00 17.86
N GLN A 43 -6.19 -5.16 18.27
CA GLN A 43 -6.59 -6.11 19.32
C GLN A 43 -6.96 -7.50 18.80
N TYR A 44 -7.07 -7.66 17.49
CA TYR A 44 -7.39 -8.92 16.80
C TYR A 44 -6.12 -9.68 16.39
N GLY A 45 -4.98 -8.98 16.31
CA GLY A 45 -3.69 -9.56 15.99
C GLY A 45 -3.42 -9.67 14.50
N GLU A 46 -4.05 -8.81 13.69
CA GLU A 46 -3.93 -8.79 12.22
C GLU A 46 -2.76 -7.92 11.74
N TYR A 47 -2.37 -6.91 12.53
CA TYR A 47 -1.26 -5.99 12.28
C TYR A 47 -1.25 -5.35 10.87
N PRO A 48 -2.37 -4.76 10.40
CA PRO A 48 -2.49 -4.37 9.01
C PRO A 48 -1.51 -3.24 8.65
N HIS A 49 -1.03 -3.31 7.41
CA HIS A 49 -0.27 -2.29 6.71
C HIS A 49 -1.22 -1.33 5.99
N ILE A 50 -1.15 -0.05 6.37
CA ILE A 50 -1.92 1.03 5.77
C ILE A 50 -0.94 1.92 4.99
N TYR A 51 -1.07 1.99 3.67
CA TYR A 51 -0.20 2.84 2.85
C TYR A 51 -0.85 4.22 2.69
N ALA A 52 -0.17 5.27 3.12
CA ALA A 52 -0.66 6.64 3.00
C ALA A 52 0.18 7.42 1.98
N LYS A 53 -0.44 8.01 0.96
CA LYS A 53 0.23 8.87 -0.04
C LYS A 53 -0.36 10.27 -0.05
N VAL A 54 0.47 11.29 0.08
CA VAL A 54 0.04 12.69 -0.07
C VAL A 54 0.16 13.08 -1.54
N CYS A 55 -0.96 13.24 -2.22
CA CYS A 55 -1.02 13.66 -3.62
C CYS A 55 -1.32 15.16 -3.70
N GLU A 56 -0.68 15.86 -4.65
CA GLU A 56 -0.89 17.28 -4.89
C GLU A 56 -1.40 17.53 -6.31
N GLY A 57 -2.35 18.45 -6.46
CA GLY A 57 -2.88 18.89 -7.75
C GLY A 57 -2.88 20.42 -7.84
N VAL A 58 -2.77 20.95 -9.05
CA VAL A 58 -2.79 22.39 -9.30
C VAL A 58 -4.04 22.74 -10.10
N GLU A 59 -4.90 23.59 -9.55
CA GLU A 59 -5.99 24.16 -10.32
C GLU A 59 -5.44 25.27 -11.23
N ALA A 60 -5.74 25.17 -12.53
CA ALA A 60 -5.37 26.20 -13.49
C ALA A 60 -5.97 27.54 -13.04
N ALA A 61 -5.16 28.59 -13.05
CA ALA A 61 -5.61 29.92 -12.65
C ALA A 61 -6.76 30.41 -13.57
N THR A 62 -7.98 30.41 -13.05
CA THR A 62 -9.17 30.93 -13.74
C THR A 62 -9.27 32.45 -13.49
N GLY A 63 -8.41 33.23 -14.15
CA GLY A 63 -8.51 34.70 -14.15
C GLY A 63 -7.18 35.44 -14.34
N ALA A 64 -7.25 36.69 -14.80
CA ALA A 64 -6.10 37.52 -15.19
C ALA A 64 -5.11 37.87 -14.05
N LYS A 65 -5.44 37.55 -12.79
CA LYS A 65 -4.59 37.79 -11.61
C LYS A 65 -4.59 36.62 -10.60
N GLY A 66 -5.19 35.49 -10.94
CA GLY A 66 -5.29 34.36 -10.00
C GLY A 66 -3.94 33.68 -9.82
N GLN A 67 -3.44 33.59 -8.59
CA GLN A 67 -2.38 32.62 -8.30
C GLN A 67 -2.97 31.21 -8.42
N PRO A 68 -2.23 30.24 -8.98
CA PRO A 68 -2.67 28.85 -9.00
C PRO A 68 -2.85 28.36 -7.56
N SER A 69 -4.01 27.74 -7.29
CA SER A 69 -4.28 27.10 -6.01
C SER A 69 -3.78 25.66 -6.06
N THR A 70 -2.97 25.28 -5.07
CA THR A 70 -2.57 23.88 -4.87
C THR A 70 -3.58 23.20 -3.96
N TYR A 71 -4.03 22.02 -4.37
CA TYR A 71 -4.88 21.13 -3.59
C TYR A 71 -4.08 19.90 -3.20
N LYS A 72 -4.40 19.33 -2.05
CA LYS A 72 -3.83 18.06 -1.59
C LYS A 72 -4.95 17.08 -1.30
N VAL A 73 -4.64 15.80 -1.39
CA VAL A 73 -5.46 14.69 -0.89
C VAL A 73 -4.53 13.65 -0.27
N ILE A 74 -4.94 13.06 0.85
CA ILE A 74 -4.28 11.88 1.43
C ILE A 74 -5.00 10.66 0.89
N VAL A 75 -4.30 9.87 0.08
CA VAL A 75 -4.77 8.57 -0.40
C VAL A 75 -4.32 7.51 0.61
N LEU A 76 -5.25 6.73 1.12
CA LEU A 76 -4.99 5.59 2.00
C LEU A 76 -5.28 4.31 1.21
N SER A 77 -4.37 3.33 1.23
CA SER A 77 -4.70 1.94 0.91
C SER A 77 -5.16 1.28 2.19
N ASP A 78 -6.42 0.89 2.21
CA ASP A 78 -7.13 0.39 3.38
C ASP A 78 -7.10 1.39 4.55
N SER A 79 -7.68 0.99 5.67
CA SER A 79 -7.83 1.82 6.86
C SER A 79 -7.55 1.08 8.16
N GLY A 80 -7.28 -0.22 8.05
CA GLY A 80 -6.98 -1.09 9.17
C GLY A 80 -8.21 -1.53 9.99
N CYS A 81 -7.93 -2.13 11.14
CA CYS A 81 -8.88 -2.76 12.06
C CYS A 81 -9.72 -1.75 12.86
N GLY A 82 -9.43 -0.46 12.74
CA GLY A 82 -10.14 0.60 13.44
C GLY A 82 -9.80 0.70 14.93
N THR A 83 -8.55 0.38 15.29
CA THR A 83 -8.02 0.45 16.65
C THR A 83 -8.35 1.77 17.32
N GLU A 84 -8.81 1.67 18.56
CA GLU A 84 -9.22 2.79 19.38
C GLU A 84 -8.64 2.64 20.79
N VAL A 85 -7.59 3.40 21.09
CA VAL A 85 -6.89 3.35 22.39
C VAL A 85 -7.09 4.67 23.11
N ILE A 86 -7.60 4.62 24.35
CA ILE A 86 -7.73 5.80 25.20
C ILE A 86 -6.36 6.12 25.81
N ASN A 87 -5.92 7.37 25.69
CA ASN A 87 -4.69 7.84 26.33
C ASN A 87 -5.01 8.39 27.72
N ASP A 88 -5.00 7.51 28.72
CA ASP A 88 -5.27 7.86 30.12
C ASP A 88 -4.16 8.70 30.77
N ILE A 89 -3.01 8.85 30.11
CA ILE A 89 -1.83 9.57 30.64
C ILE A 89 -1.98 11.09 30.45
N SER A 90 -3.20 11.63 30.33
CA SER A 90 -3.39 13.07 30.30
C SER A 90 -2.80 13.65 31.60
N PRO A 91 -1.65 14.36 31.55
CA PRO A 91 -1.07 14.88 32.78
C PRO A 91 -2.11 15.81 33.41
N PRO A 92 -2.29 15.76 34.74
CA PRO A 92 -3.22 16.67 35.40
C PRO A 92 -2.89 18.10 34.93
N PRO A 93 -3.90 18.91 34.58
CA PRO A 93 -3.69 20.22 33.98
C PRO A 93 -2.68 20.98 34.83
N VAL A 94 -1.49 21.22 34.28
CA VAL A 94 -0.41 21.90 34.99
C VAL A 94 -1.00 23.25 35.37
N ARG A 95 -1.29 23.43 36.66
CA ARG A 95 -1.75 24.71 37.19
C ARG A 95 -0.63 25.69 36.93
N ARG A 96 -0.78 26.49 35.87
CA ARG A 96 0.12 27.62 35.60
C ARG A 96 0.08 28.50 36.84
N THR A 97 1.16 28.51 37.59
CA THR A 97 1.37 29.44 38.69
C THR A 97 1.42 30.84 38.08
N GLU A 98 0.40 31.63 38.39
CA GLU A 98 0.33 33.05 38.06
C GLU A 98 1.52 33.77 38.72
N GLY A 99 2.66 33.90 38.03
CA GLY A 99 3.82 34.59 38.58
C GLY A 99 5.16 34.40 37.87
N GLU A 100 5.32 33.40 37.01
CA GLU A 100 6.55 33.26 36.23
C GLU A 100 6.56 34.25 35.07
N LYS A 101 7.41 35.26 35.19
CA LYS A 101 7.68 36.24 34.13
C LYS A 101 8.47 35.54 33.03
N ASP A 102 7.90 35.54 31.84
CA ASP A 102 8.47 35.03 30.59
C ASP A 102 9.84 35.67 30.33
N ASP A 103 10.92 34.95 30.63
CA ASP A 103 12.25 35.23 30.09
C ASP A 103 12.39 34.53 28.73
N ASP A 104 12.39 35.38 27.71
CA ASP A 104 12.78 35.28 26.31
C ASP A 104 13.35 33.97 25.71
N HIS A 105 12.69 33.58 24.60
CA HIS A 105 13.28 33.19 23.31
C HIS A 105 13.90 31.81 23.05
N VAL A 106 13.82 30.85 23.96
CA VAL A 106 14.01 29.45 23.52
C VAL A 106 12.75 29.03 22.77
N VAL A 107 12.81 29.00 21.43
CA VAL A 107 11.81 28.38 20.54
C VAL A 107 11.81 26.88 20.82
N SER A 108 11.25 26.52 21.96
CA SER A 108 10.88 25.16 22.28
C SER A 108 9.91 24.76 21.17
N ARG A 109 10.36 23.85 20.30
CA ARG A 109 9.49 23.22 19.31
C ARG A 109 8.29 22.73 20.08
N SER A 110 7.16 23.43 19.94
CA SER A 110 5.95 23.15 20.70
C SER A 110 5.61 21.69 20.45
N ARG A 111 5.87 20.83 21.44
CA ARG A 111 5.54 19.41 21.36
C ARG A 111 4.05 19.35 21.09
N ARG A 112 3.67 18.69 19.99
CA ARG A 112 2.28 18.46 19.65
C ARG A 112 1.64 17.73 20.83
N SER A 113 0.53 18.26 21.35
CA SER A 113 -0.21 17.60 22.42
C SER A 113 -0.68 16.24 21.93
N GLU A 114 -0.38 15.18 22.69
CA GLU A 114 -0.88 13.84 22.39
C GLU A 114 -2.42 13.86 22.37
N PRO A 115 -3.06 13.16 21.43
CA PRO A 115 -4.50 13.02 21.45
C PRO A 115 -4.92 12.21 22.69
N SER A 116 -6.06 12.56 23.29
CA SER A 116 -6.68 11.79 24.38
C SER A 116 -7.17 10.41 23.94
N ARG A 117 -7.24 10.17 22.62
CA ARG A 117 -7.66 8.92 22.01
C ARG A 117 -6.92 8.71 20.70
N TRP A 118 -6.25 7.57 20.57
CA TRP A 118 -5.62 7.13 19.33
C TRP A 118 -6.61 6.32 18.49
N ASN A 119 -6.76 6.72 17.23
CA ASN A 119 -7.31 5.95 16.13
C ASN A 119 -6.65 6.43 14.83
N ILE A 120 -6.94 5.80 13.69
CA ILE A 120 -6.30 6.17 12.43
C ILE A 120 -6.47 7.67 12.09
N HIS A 121 -7.63 8.25 12.41
CA HIS A 121 -7.86 9.68 12.15
C HIS A 121 -7.02 10.57 13.07
N THR A 122 -7.03 10.36 14.39
CA THR A 122 -6.23 11.18 15.32
C THR A 122 -4.73 10.96 15.11
N PHE A 123 -4.32 9.77 14.68
CA PHE A 123 -2.97 9.48 14.23
C PHE A 123 -2.58 10.32 13.01
N LEU A 124 -3.42 10.36 11.98
CA LEU A 124 -3.19 11.19 10.79
C LEU A 124 -3.17 12.68 11.15
N LEU A 125 -4.05 13.15 12.03
CA LEU A 125 -4.00 14.55 12.53
C LEU A 125 -2.72 14.86 13.27
N TYR A 126 -2.19 13.90 14.04
CA TYR A 126 -0.93 14.06 14.75
C TYR A 126 0.28 14.04 13.81
N THR A 127 0.18 13.40 12.64
CA THR A 127 1.30 13.14 11.73
C THR A 127 1.16 13.88 10.39
N LEU A 128 0.47 13.28 9.42
CA LEU A 128 0.41 13.65 8.00
C LEU A 128 -0.59 14.77 7.67
N ASN A 129 -1.60 14.98 8.51
CA ASN A 129 -2.66 15.97 8.33
C ASN A 129 -2.80 16.92 9.52
N PRO A 130 -1.71 17.61 9.95
CA PRO A 130 -1.81 18.55 11.05
C PRO A 130 -2.84 19.64 10.73
N GLY A 131 -3.79 19.84 11.65
CA GLY A 131 -4.91 20.75 11.46
C GLY A 131 -6.11 20.17 10.71
N GLY A 132 -5.99 18.94 10.17
CA GLY A 132 -7.11 18.22 9.57
C GLY A 132 -7.69 18.92 8.36
N CYS A 133 -6.86 19.52 7.51
CA CYS A 133 -7.29 20.34 6.37
C CYS A 133 -7.27 19.58 5.03
N ILE A 134 -6.62 18.42 4.98
CA ILE A 134 -6.46 17.62 3.76
C ILE A 134 -7.57 16.55 3.72
N PRO A 135 -8.36 16.45 2.63
CA PRO A 135 -9.36 15.39 2.46
C PRO A 135 -8.71 14.02 2.29
N TYR A 136 -9.51 12.97 2.46
CA TYR A 136 -9.06 11.58 2.36
C TYR A 136 -9.72 10.86 1.17
N MET A 137 -8.94 10.01 0.51
CA MET A 137 -9.41 9.01 -0.44
C MET A 137 -8.94 7.64 0.06
N VAL A 138 -9.84 6.74 0.39
CA VAL A 138 -9.51 5.39 0.84
C VAL A 138 -9.74 4.43 -0.31
N ILE A 139 -8.70 3.73 -0.75
CA ILE A 139 -8.78 2.60 -1.68
C ILE A 139 -8.94 1.36 -0.81
N THR A 140 -10.10 0.70 -0.88
CA THR A 140 -10.28 -0.58 -0.18
C THR A 140 -9.82 -1.70 -1.10
N SER A 141 -8.82 -2.45 -0.66
CA SER A 141 -8.35 -3.64 -1.38
C SER A 141 -9.43 -4.71 -1.42
N HIS A 142 -10.21 -4.86 -0.36
CA HIS A 142 -11.43 -5.67 -0.28
C HIS A 142 -12.24 -5.31 0.98
N CYS A 143 -13.38 -5.96 1.20
CA CYS A 143 -14.33 -5.54 2.24
C CYS A 143 -14.13 -6.14 3.65
N HIS A 144 -13.09 -6.91 3.94
CA HIS A 144 -12.92 -7.49 5.29
C HIS A 144 -12.63 -6.43 6.37
N TYR A 145 -13.00 -6.76 7.62
CA TYR A 145 -13.06 -5.84 8.75
C TYR A 145 -11.70 -5.21 9.11
N ASP A 146 -10.64 -5.97 8.94
CA ASP A 146 -9.23 -5.65 9.16
C ASP A 146 -8.69 -4.63 8.16
N HIS A 147 -9.43 -4.36 7.08
CA HIS A 147 -9.09 -3.35 6.08
C HIS A 147 -10.01 -2.13 6.14
N ILE A 148 -11.29 -2.31 6.46
CA ILE A 148 -12.29 -1.25 6.30
C ILE A 148 -12.71 -0.56 7.59
N THR A 149 -12.52 -1.15 8.77
CA THR A 149 -13.13 -0.65 10.02
C THR A 149 -12.62 0.74 10.40
N GLY A 150 -11.36 1.05 10.07
CA GLY A 150 -10.79 2.39 10.24
C GLY A 150 -11.52 3.51 9.47
N ILE A 151 -12.22 3.21 8.38
CA ILE A 151 -13.04 4.19 7.62
C ILE A 151 -14.04 4.87 8.54
N GLY A 152 -14.64 4.14 9.49
CA GLY A 152 -15.61 4.68 10.44
C GLY A 152 -15.03 5.72 11.41
N LYS A 153 -13.70 5.87 11.48
CA LYS A 153 -13.00 6.86 12.31
C LYS A 153 -12.62 8.12 11.54
N LEU A 154 -12.60 8.06 10.21
CA LEU A 154 -12.30 9.19 9.33
C LEU A 154 -13.49 10.16 9.23
N PRO A 155 -13.27 11.41 8.76
CA PRO A 155 -14.36 12.34 8.50
C PRO A 155 -15.45 11.74 7.58
N PRO A 156 -16.73 12.11 7.75
CA PRO A 156 -17.83 11.48 7.04
C PRO A 156 -17.68 11.46 5.52
N THR A 157 -18.14 10.38 4.89
CA THR A 157 -18.32 10.35 3.44
C THR A 157 -19.56 11.17 3.05
N GLY A 158 -19.43 12.13 2.13
CA GLY A 158 -20.57 12.92 1.68
C GLY A 158 -21.64 12.04 1.03
N GLY A 159 -22.89 12.15 1.48
CA GLY A 159 -24.01 11.39 0.89
C GLY A 159 -25.02 10.80 1.88
N TYR A 160 -24.85 10.99 3.19
CA TYR A 160 -25.94 10.66 4.11
C TYR A 160 -27.10 11.61 3.89
N ASP A 161 -28.21 11.06 3.38
CA ASP A 161 -29.47 11.75 3.22
C ASP A 161 -29.79 12.54 4.50
N HIS A 162 -29.86 13.85 4.35
CA HIS A 162 -30.11 14.83 5.41
C HIS A 162 -31.51 14.69 6.06
N GLU A 163 -32.25 13.62 5.78
CA GLU A 163 -33.69 13.54 6.09
C GLU A 163 -34.03 13.37 7.58
N HIS A 164 -33.09 13.07 8.47
CA HIS A 164 -33.48 12.83 9.88
C HIS A 164 -32.65 13.48 11.00
N VAL A 165 -31.61 14.27 10.71
CA VAL A 165 -30.97 15.07 11.77
C VAL A 165 -31.62 16.45 11.80
N SER A 166 -32.79 16.53 12.44
CA SER A 166 -33.48 17.78 12.78
C SER A 166 -32.62 18.59 13.77
N SER A 167 -31.64 19.33 13.25
CA SER A 167 -30.78 20.22 14.02
C SER A 167 -31.53 21.49 14.42
N THR A 168 -32.04 21.54 15.64
CA THR A 168 -32.52 22.74 16.34
C THR A 168 -31.38 23.60 16.92
N SER A 169 -30.16 23.52 16.39
CA SER A 169 -29.04 24.34 16.85
C SER A 169 -29.02 25.71 16.16
N THR A 170 -29.66 26.71 16.79
CA THR A 170 -29.71 28.13 16.39
C THR A 170 -28.41 28.91 16.63
N SER A 171 -27.25 28.27 16.54
CA SER A 171 -25.96 28.94 16.68
C SER A 171 -25.57 29.62 15.36
N SER A 172 -25.65 30.95 15.35
CA SER A 172 -25.34 31.86 14.22
C SER A 172 -23.84 31.98 13.89
N ASP A 173 -23.04 30.96 14.17
CA ASP A 173 -21.59 31.07 14.01
C ASP A 173 -21.17 30.74 12.57
N LYS A 174 -20.58 31.73 11.88
CA LYS A 174 -20.33 31.76 10.43
C LYS A 174 -19.18 30.85 9.97
N THR A 175 -18.88 29.76 10.68
CA THR A 175 -17.74 28.88 10.39
C THR A 175 -18.09 27.63 9.56
N GLN A 176 -19.33 27.54 9.05
CA GLN A 176 -19.81 26.39 8.25
C GLN A 176 -19.03 26.12 6.95
N ASP A 177 -18.30 27.12 6.41
CA ASP A 177 -17.50 26.97 5.18
C ASP A 177 -16.34 25.97 5.30
N GLY A 178 -15.93 25.59 6.52
CA GLY A 178 -14.84 24.64 6.76
C GLY A 178 -15.24 23.17 6.73
N ALA A 179 -16.46 22.85 7.18
CA ALA A 179 -16.87 21.45 7.40
C ALA A 179 -17.07 20.68 6.08
N ASP A 180 -17.43 21.38 5.00
CA ASP A 180 -17.76 20.76 3.72
C ASP A 180 -16.53 20.27 2.93
N ARG A 181 -15.31 20.67 3.38
CA ARG A 181 -14.04 20.30 2.74
C ARG A 181 -13.43 19.00 3.23
N LEU A 182 -13.88 18.45 4.37
CA LEU A 182 -13.28 17.28 5.01
C LEU A 182 -14.08 16.03 4.73
N ARG A 183 -14.18 15.66 3.45
CA ARG A 183 -14.90 14.46 3.02
C ARG A 183 -13.93 13.32 2.78
N THR A 184 -14.31 12.14 3.25
CA THR A 184 -13.67 10.89 2.85
C THR A 184 -14.37 10.35 1.61
N THR A 185 -13.60 9.95 0.60
CA THR A 185 -14.10 9.22 -0.57
C THR A 185 -13.58 7.79 -0.50
N VAL A 186 -14.45 6.79 -0.66
CA VAL A 186 -14.02 5.38 -0.68
C VAL A 186 -14.05 4.89 -2.12
N LEU A 187 -12.94 4.33 -2.58
CA LEU A 187 -12.77 3.69 -3.88
C LEU A 187 -12.69 2.18 -3.68
N THR A 188 -13.60 1.43 -4.29
CA THR A 188 -13.60 -0.05 -4.26
C THR A 188 -13.77 -0.63 -5.68
N SER A 189 -13.48 -1.91 -5.86
CA SER A 189 -13.59 -2.61 -7.13
C SER A 189 -15.00 -2.49 -7.72
N SER A 190 -15.10 -2.08 -8.98
CA SER A 190 -16.37 -2.14 -9.73
C SER A 190 -16.78 -3.57 -10.10
N LEU A 191 -15.88 -4.55 -9.94
CA LEU A 191 -16.20 -5.96 -10.11
C LEU A 191 -16.97 -6.47 -8.89
N HIS A 192 -17.98 -7.30 -9.12
CA HIS A 192 -18.80 -7.88 -8.04
C HIS A 192 -19.41 -6.84 -7.08
N LYS A 193 -19.93 -5.71 -7.59
CA LYS A 193 -20.60 -4.67 -6.76
C LYS A 193 -21.66 -5.21 -5.81
N SER A 194 -22.34 -6.30 -6.18
CA SER A 194 -23.35 -6.97 -5.35
C SER A 194 -22.76 -7.66 -4.11
N PHE A 195 -21.45 -7.91 -4.06
CA PHE A 195 -20.77 -8.43 -2.88
C PHE A 195 -20.67 -7.35 -1.79
N VAL A 196 -20.50 -6.07 -2.19
CA VAL A 196 -20.39 -4.95 -1.25
C VAL A 196 -21.74 -4.23 -1.05
N THR A 197 -22.62 -4.25 -2.04
CA THR A 197 -23.90 -3.51 -2.01
C THR A 197 -25.11 -4.43 -2.21
N PRO A 198 -26.21 -4.23 -1.47
CA PRO A 198 -26.47 -3.18 -0.46
C PRO A 198 -25.67 -3.37 0.84
N TYR A 199 -25.76 -2.44 1.80
CA TYR A 199 -25.04 -2.51 3.09
C TYR A 199 -25.20 -3.84 3.84
N ALA A 200 -26.33 -4.53 3.70
CA ALA A 200 -26.50 -5.85 4.29
C ALA A 200 -25.45 -6.85 3.79
N ASN A 201 -25.08 -6.76 2.51
CA ASN A 201 -24.05 -7.60 1.91
C ASN A 201 -22.67 -7.19 2.44
N LEU A 202 -22.34 -5.89 2.49
CA LEU A 202 -21.11 -5.44 3.15
C LEU A 202 -21.01 -5.97 4.59
N GLN A 203 -22.09 -5.88 5.37
CA GLN A 203 -22.10 -6.35 6.76
C GLN A 203 -21.93 -7.87 6.90
N GLU A 204 -22.43 -8.64 5.94
CA GLU A 204 -22.30 -10.10 5.89
C GLU A 204 -20.89 -10.51 5.47
N HIS A 205 -20.39 -9.92 4.37
CA HIS A 205 -19.15 -10.31 3.71
C HIS A 205 -17.90 -9.68 4.33
N SER A 206 -18.02 -8.62 5.13
CA SER A 206 -16.86 -8.00 5.79
C SER A 206 -16.27 -8.80 6.94
N LEU A 207 -16.90 -9.91 7.32
CA LEU A 207 -16.61 -10.67 8.54
C LEU A 207 -16.78 -9.86 9.85
N SER A 208 -17.16 -8.58 9.79
CA SER A 208 -17.31 -7.73 10.99
C SER A 208 -18.27 -8.36 12.00
N ALA A 209 -19.39 -8.95 11.54
CA ALA A 209 -20.35 -9.58 12.44
C ALA A 209 -19.76 -10.79 13.20
N SER A 210 -18.82 -11.52 12.60
CA SER A 210 -18.18 -12.70 13.22
C SER A 210 -17.32 -12.33 14.43
N VAL A 211 -16.80 -11.10 14.46
CA VAL A 211 -16.03 -10.52 15.57
C VAL A 211 -16.85 -9.53 16.41
N GLY A 212 -18.17 -9.51 16.25
CA GLY A 212 -19.07 -8.65 17.02
C GLY A 212 -19.03 -7.16 16.66
N LEU A 213 -18.57 -6.82 15.45
CA LEU A 213 -18.47 -5.46 14.92
C LEU A 213 -19.57 -5.16 13.89
N GLN A 214 -19.85 -3.87 13.72
CA GLN A 214 -20.63 -3.37 12.58
C GLN A 214 -19.68 -2.86 11.50
N ALA A 215 -19.95 -3.22 10.25
CA ALA A 215 -19.21 -2.67 9.12
C ALA A 215 -19.42 -1.14 9.06
N PRO A 216 -18.41 -0.34 8.67
CA PRO A 216 -18.60 1.07 8.51
C PRO A 216 -19.53 1.36 7.33
N ARG A 217 -20.30 2.44 7.44
CA ARG A 217 -21.17 2.92 6.37
C ARG A 217 -20.49 4.05 5.62
N TYR A 218 -20.30 3.86 4.31
CA TYR A 218 -19.62 4.83 3.46
C TYR A 218 -20.22 4.87 2.05
N SER A 219 -20.02 6.00 1.37
CA SER A 219 -20.35 6.16 -0.05
C SER A 219 -19.20 5.64 -0.93
N ILE A 220 -19.56 4.89 -1.96
CA ILE A 220 -18.62 4.19 -2.84
C ILE A 220 -18.46 4.95 -4.17
N THR A 221 -17.21 5.19 -4.53
CA THR A 221 -16.77 5.40 -5.92
C THR A 221 -16.24 4.08 -6.45
N TRP A 222 -16.62 3.71 -7.66
CA TRP A 222 -16.24 2.43 -8.26
C TRP A 222 -14.97 2.56 -9.11
N ALA A 223 -13.98 1.73 -8.85
CA ALA A 223 -12.76 1.60 -9.65
C ALA A 223 -12.98 0.61 -10.79
N GLU A 224 -12.83 1.09 -12.02
CA GLU A 224 -12.77 0.23 -13.20
C GLU A 224 -11.39 -0.42 -13.29
N ASP A 225 -11.32 -1.57 -13.95
CA ASP A 225 -10.06 -2.27 -14.14
C ASP A 225 -9.07 -1.41 -14.93
N LEU A 226 -7.82 -1.37 -14.47
CA LEU A 226 -6.71 -0.60 -15.05
C LEU A 226 -6.99 0.91 -15.15
N SER A 227 -7.90 1.44 -14.32
CA SER A 227 -8.19 2.87 -14.24
C SER A 227 -7.21 3.60 -13.30
N GLU A 228 -7.01 4.91 -13.51
CA GLU A 228 -6.23 5.72 -12.59
C GLU A 228 -7.09 6.14 -11.38
N ALA A 229 -6.58 5.92 -10.16
CA ALA A 229 -7.18 6.49 -8.97
C ALA A 229 -7.16 8.03 -9.02
N THR A 230 -8.34 8.62 -9.09
CA THR A 230 -8.51 10.07 -9.17
C THR A 230 -9.46 10.53 -8.08
N TRP A 231 -8.98 11.39 -7.18
CA TRP A 231 -9.86 12.09 -6.26
C TRP A 231 -10.54 13.25 -6.97
N ARG A 232 -11.87 13.36 -6.82
CA ARG A 232 -12.68 14.40 -7.46
C ARG A 232 -13.48 15.17 -6.42
N TRP A 233 -13.52 16.48 -6.56
CA TRP A 233 -14.33 17.36 -5.73
C TRP A 233 -14.93 18.48 -6.58
N THR A 234 -16.23 18.68 -6.46
CA THR A 234 -16.91 19.81 -7.10
C THR A 234 -17.03 20.94 -6.08
N ARG A 235 -16.33 22.04 -6.33
CA ARG A 235 -16.49 23.26 -5.54
C ARG A 235 -17.91 23.81 -5.80
N PRO A 236 -18.71 24.08 -4.75
CA PRO A 236 -20.00 24.73 -4.93
C PRO A 236 -19.82 26.13 -5.51
N ALA A 237 -20.74 26.55 -6.37
CA ALA A 237 -20.73 27.90 -6.92
C ALA A 237 -20.97 28.93 -5.80
N GLN A 238 -20.09 29.93 -5.69
CA GLN A 238 -20.23 31.02 -4.72
C GLN A 238 -20.77 32.24 -5.45
N LYS A 239 -22.11 32.32 -5.54
CA LYS A 239 -22.83 33.36 -6.29
C LYS A 239 -22.40 34.77 -5.89
N ASP A 240 -22.23 35.01 -4.60
CA ASP A 240 -21.85 36.33 -4.06
C ASP A 240 -20.43 36.76 -4.45
N ALA A 241 -19.54 35.81 -4.72
CA ALA A 241 -18.17 36.05 -5.16
C ALA A 241 -18.02 35.99 -6.69
N GLY A 242 -19.09 35.70 -7.44
CA GLY A 242 -19.03 35.47 -8.88
C GLY A 242 -18.21 34.24 -9.29
N ILE A 243 -18.01 33.28 -8.38
CA ILE A 243 -17.22 32.07 -8.63
C ILE A 243 -18.17 30.95 -9.08
N SER A 244 -17.98 30.45 -10.31
CA SER A 244 -18.72 29.30 -10.81
C SER A 244 -18.28 28.01 -10.11
N ALA A 245 -19.14 26.99 -10.12
CA ALA A 245 -18.73 25.66 -9.70
C ALA A 245 -17.55 25.20 -10.58
N ALA A 246 -16.56 24.58 -9.95
CA ALA A 246 -15.37 24.07 -10.62
C ALA A 246 -15.07 22.67 -10.08
N GLU A 247 -14.81 21.73 -10.99
CA GLU A 247 -14.36 20.39 -10.63
C GLU A 247 -12.84 20.42 -10.43
N VAL A 248 -12.40 19.98 -9.26
CA VAL A 248 -11.00 19.71 -8.95
C VAL A 248 -10.81 18.20 -9.04
N ALA A 249 -9.82 17.78 -9.83
CA ALA A 249 -9.42 16.37 -9.94
C ALA A 249 -7.92 16.26 -9.62
N ILE A 250 -7.56 15.37 -8.70
CA ILE A 250 -6.17 15.06 -8.35
C ILE A 250 -5.93 13.58 -8.69
N GLY A 251 -5.08 13.33 -9.68
CA GLY A 251 -4.62 11.99 -10.02
C GLY A 251 -3.58 11.50 -9.01
N ALA A 252 -3.75 10.30 -8.48
CA ALA A 252 -2.84 9.70 -7.50
C ALA A 252 -1.62 9.03 -8.16
N ARG A 253 -1.58 8.94 -9.51
CA ARG A 253 -0.62 8.15 -10.27
C ARG A 253 -0.59 6.67 -9.84
N MET A 254 -1.75 6.17 -9.42
CA MET A 254 -1.97 4.79 -9.02
C MET A 254 -2.91 4.13 -10.02
N THR A 255 -2.51 3.01 -10.59
CA THR A 255 -3.34 2.20 -11.50
C THR A 255 -4.07 1.13 -10.70
N MET A 256 -5.40 1.11 -10.75
CA MET A 256 -6.24 0.12 -10.08
C MET A 256 -6.29 -1.16 -10.89
N ILE A 257 -6.18 -2.33 -10.27
CA ILE A 257 -6.15 -3.63 -10.97
C ILE A 257 -7.09 -4.58 -10.24
N GLN A 258 -8.21 -4.94 -10.87
CA GLN A 258 -9.16 -5.88 -10.28
C GLN A 258 -8.54 -7.27 -10.21
N THR A 259 -8.52 -7.86 -9.02
CA THR A 259 -7.86 -9.14 -8.72
C THR A 259 -8.75 -10.04 -7.89
N PRO A 260 -9.95 -10.43 -8.39
CA PRO A 260 -10.84 -11.33 -7.65
C PRO A 260 -10.14 -12.65 -7.34
N GLY A 261 -10.56 -13.29 -6.26
CA GLY A 261 -10.14 -14.64 -5.91
C GLY A 261 -9.94 -14.83 -4.41
N HIS A 262 -9.20 -13.95 -3.75
CA HIS A 262 -9.19 -13.91 -2.27
C HIS A 262 -10.59 -13.56 -1.75
N THR A 263 -11.13 -12.45 -2.25
CA THR A 263 -12.57 -12.14 -2.24
C THR A 263 -13.04 -11.81 -3.67
N PRO A 264 -14.36 -11.83 -3.94
CA PRO A 264 -14.91 -11.37 -5.21
C PRO A 264 -14.63 -9.89 -5.52
N ASP A 265 -14.54 -9.02 -4.51
CA ASP A 265 -14.30 -7.58 -4.67
C ASP A 265 -12.81 -7.17 -4.60
N SER A 266 -11.90 -8.14 -4.52
CA SER A 266 -10.46 -7.90 -4.36
C SER A 266 -9.87 -6.98 -5.45
N LEU A 267 -9.05 -6.02 -5.02
CA LEU A 267 -8.49 -4.93 -5.79
C LEU A 267 -7.01 -4.72 -5.40
N SER A 268 -6.13 -4.84 -6.39
CA SER A 268 -4.73 -4.45 -6.31
C SER A 268 -4.53 -3.04 -6.87
N TRP A 269 -3.39 -2.42 -6.59
CA TRP A 269 -3.00 -1.16 -7.25
C TRP A 269 -1.48 -1.05 -7.46
N TYR A 270 -1.10 -0.27 -8.48
CA TYR A 270 0.31 0.00 -8.81
C TYR A 270 0.61 1.49 -8.70
N ASP A 271 1.56 1.88 -7.85
CA ASP A 271 2.07 3.25 -7.73
C ASP A 271 3.27 3.46 -8.66
N GLU A 272 3.09 4.33 -9.66
CA GLU A 272 4.12 4.62 -10.67
C GLU A 272 5.35 5.33 -10.08
N ASP A 273 5.18 6.14 -9.03
CA ASP A 273 6.29 6.92 -8.46
C ASP A 273 7.28 6.02 -7.70
N LEU A 274 6.77 4.93 -7.13
CA LEU A 274 7.56 3.97 -6.35
C LEU A 274 7.93 2.71 -7.13
N ALA A 275 7.31 2.48 -8.30
CA ALA A 275 7.28 1.17 -8.94
C ALA A 275 6.82 0.07 -7.95
N LEU A 276 5.76 0.35 -7.18
CA LEU A 276 5.27 -0.54 -6.13
C LEU A 276 3.92 -1.12 -6.55
N LEU A 277 3.81 -2.46 -6.58
CA LEU A 277 2.55 -3.18 -6.75
C LEU A 277 2.04 -3.63 -5.38
N PHE A 278 0.91 -3.09 -4.96
CA PHE A 278 0.17 -3.54 -3.78
C PHE A 278 -0.92 -4.53 -4.18
N VAL A 279 -0.95 -5.71 -3.54
CA VAL A 279 -1.86 -6.81 -3.91
C VAL A 279 -2.99 -7.10 -2.91
N GLY A 280 -3.12 -6.28 -1.86
CA GLY A 280 -4.06 -6.54 -0.77
C GLY A 280 -3.75 -7.88 -0.09
N ASP A 281 -4.79 -8.69 0.11
CA ASP A 281 -4.71 -10.05 0.67
C ASP A 281 -4.67 -11.13 -0.40
N SER A 282 -4.42 -10.77 -1.67
CA SER A 282 -4.30 -11.76 -2.73
C SER A 282 -3.20 -12.78 -2.42
N PHE A 283 -2.06 -12.29 -1.92
CA PHE A 283 -0.95 -13.09 -1.37
C PHE A 283 0.12 -12.20 -0.72
N TYR A 284 0.90 -12.79 0.19
CA TYR A 284 2.03 -12.14 0.83
C TYR A 284 2.96 -13.18 1.47
N VAL A 285 4.24 -12.82 1.67
CA VAL A 285 5.15 -13.67 2.44
C VAL A 285 4.67 -13.76 3.89
N LYS A 286 4.80 -14.90 4.55
CA LYS A 286 4.27 -15.10 5.91
C LYS A 286 4.98 -14.27 6.97
N GLU A 287 6.20 -13.82 6.70
CA GLU A 287 6.99 -12.95 7.57
C GLU A 287 7.89 -12.04 6.74
N SER A 288 8.27 -10.89 7.30
CA SER A 288 9.28 -9.99 6.77
C SER A 288 10.25 -9.55 7.87
N PRO A 289 11.36 -8.88 7.53
CA PRO A 289 12.19 -8.21 8.52
C PRO A 289 11.36 -7.31 9.43
N GLU A 290 10.43 -6.53 8.86
CA GLU A 290 9.58 -5.58 9.59
C GLU A 290 8.66 -6.26 10.61
N THR A 291 8.09 -7.43 10.29
CA THR A 291 7.23 -8.18 11.22
C THR A 291 8.03 -8.88 12.32
N ARG A 292 9.22 -9.38 11.99
CA ARG A 292 10.11 -10.02 12.97
C ARG A 292 10.69 -9.03 13.98
N SER A 293 10.92 -7.79 13.57
CA SER A 293 11.48 -6.72 14.41
C SER A 293 10.47 -5.62 14.73
N ALA A 294 9.17 -5.95 14.80
CA ALA A 294 8.16 -4.93 15.04
C ALA A 294 8.34 -4.28 16.43
N PRO A 295 8.02 -2.97 16.60
CA PRO A 295 8.23 -2.24 17.86
C PRO A 295 7.37 -2.69 19.04
N TRP A 296 6.56 -3.73 18.88
CA TRP A 296 5.76 -4.35 19.94
C TRP A 296 6.15 -5.83 20.15
N GLY A 297 7.28 -6.24 19.61
CA GLY A 297 7.76 -7.62 19.58
C GLY A 297 7.44 -8.31 18.25
N PRO A 298 8.06 -9.47 17.97
CA PRO A 298 7.84 -10.21 16.74
C PRO A 298 6.36 -10.57 16.55
N GLU A 299 5.84 -10.29 15.36
CA GLU A 299 4.50 -10.68 14.96
C GLU A 299 4.48 -12.16 14.52
N PRO A 300 3.35 -12.86 14.72
CA PRO A 300 3.23 -14.24 14.27
C PRO A 300 3.31 -14.33 12.74
N PRO A 301 3.88 -15.42 12.19
CA PRO A 301 3.77 -15.71 10.77
C PRO A 301 2.30 -15.77 10.36
N MET A 302 1.98 -15.12 9.25
CA MET A 302 0.60 -14.89 8.86
C MET A 302 0.32 -15.54 7.50
N PRO A 303 -0.57 -16.54 7.42
CA PRO A 303 -0.89 -17.18 6.14
C PRO A 303 -1.80 -16.27 5.29
N THR A 304 -1.78 -16.45 3.97
CA THR A 304 -2.85 -15.93 3.11
C THR A 304 -4.12 -16.71 3.40
N MET A 305 -5.12 -16.03 3.97
CA MET A 305 -6.36 -16.65 4.41
C MET A 305 -7.42 -16.61 3.31
N PHE A 306 -8.22 -17.66 3.15
CA PHE A 306 -9.41 -17.68 2.31
C PHE A 306 -10.62 -17.96 3.20
N ASP A 307 -11.69 -17.20 3.03
CA ASP A 307 -13.02 -17.63 3.49
C ASP A 307 -13.70 -18.49 2.42
N VAL A 308 -14.88 -19.03 2.71
CA VAL A 308 -15.68 -19.82 1.76
C VAL A 308 -16.12 -19.06 0.51
N GLU A 309 -15.98 -17.73 0.52
CA GLU A 309 -16.28 -16.85 -0.61
C GLU A 309 -15.08 -16.69 -1.56
N GLY A 310 -13.91 -17.20 -1.17
CA GLY A 310 -12.72 -17.25 -2.01
C GLY A 310 -12.87 -18.23 -3.17
N ASP A 311 -12.24 -17.89 -4.30
CA ASP A 311 -12.26 -18.64 -5.55
C ASP A 311 -10.83 -18.75 -6.11
N LEU A 312 -10.24 -19.93 -5.96
CA LEU A 312 -8.87 -20.19 -6.39
C LEU A 312 -8.70 -20.10 -7.92
N ALA A 313 -9.75 -20.33 -8.71
CA ALA A 313 -9.67 -20.20 -10.16
C ALA A 313 -9.65 -18.73 -10.60
N ASP A 314 -10.46 -17.89 -9.97
CA ASP A 314 -10.44 -16.44 -10.22
C ASP A 314 -9.10 -15.84 -9.77
N MET A 315 -8.60 -16.29 -8.61
CA MET A 315 -7.28 -15.93 -8.11
C MET A 315 -6.15 -16.32 -9.07
N TRP A 316 -6.23 -17.52 -9.66
CA TRP A 316 -5.25 -18.00 -10.64
C TRP A 316 -5.16 -17.09 -11.87
N GLU A 317 -6.31 -16.63 -12.38
CA GLU A 317 -6.35 -15.67 -13.47
C GLU A 317 -5.86 -14.27 -13.05
N SER A 318 -6.18 -13.85 -11.82
CA SER A 318 -5.65 -12.61 -11.22
C SER A 318 -4.11 -12.64 -11.13
N ILE A 319 -3.51 -13.75 -10.71
CA ILE A 319 -2.05 -13.95 -10.68
C ILE A 319 -1.44 -13.85 -12.08
N LYS A 320 -2.05 -14.51 -13.09
CA LYS A 320 -1.58 -14.42 -14.49
C LYS A 320 -1.63 -12.98 -15.01
N LYS A 321 -2.69 -12.25 -14.66
CA LYS A 321 -2.87 -10.84 -15.03
C LYS A 321 -1.82 -9.95 -14.36
N LEU A 322 -1.59 -10.10 -13.05
CA LEU A 322 -0.57 -9.36 -12.30
C LEU A 322 0.83 -9.63 -12.88
N LEU A 323 1.17 -10.91 -13.16
CA LEU A 323 2.45 -11.27 -13.75
C LEU A 323 2.68 -10.58 -15.09
N ARG A 324 1.66 -10.56 -15.96
CA ARG A 324 1.73 -9.86 -17.25
C ARG A 324 1.94 -8.37 -17.06
N PHE A 325 1.18 -7.76 -16.15
CA PHE A 325 1.29 -6.33 -15.85
C PHE A 325 2.69 -5.96 -15.34
N VAL A 326 3.22 -6.71 -14.37
CA VAL A 326 4.55 -6.49 -13.80
C VAL A 326 5.66 -6.60 -14.85
N ARG A 327 5.58 -7.58 -15.76
CA ARG A 327 6.56 -7.72 -16.85
C ARG A 327 6.61 -6.49 -17.75
N VAL A 328 5.44 -6.00 -18.15
CA VAL A 328 5.34 -4.77 -18.95
C VAL A 328 5.96 -3.59 -18.19
N LYS A 329 5.68 -3.45 -16.89
CA LYS A 329 6.25 -2.38 -16.07
C LYS A 329 7.76 -2.50 -15.84
N ASN A 330 8.27 -3.71 -15.67
CA ASN A 330 9.72 -3.96 -15.61
C ASN A 330 10.42 -3.58 -16.93
N GLU A 331 9.81 -3.87 -18.08
CA GLU A 331 10.33 -3.45 -19.38
C GLU A 331 10.33 -1.91 -19.52
N GLU A 332 9.25 -1.24 -19.13
CA GLU A 332 9.17 0.23 -19.12
C GLU A 332 10.25 0.87 -18.23
N LEU A 333 10.45 0.33 -17.02
CA LEU A 333 11.47 0.79 -16.07
C LEU A 333 12.88 0.62 -16.63
N LYS A 334 13.17 -0.54 -17.23
CA LYS A 334 14.45 -0.81 -17.89
C LYS A 334 14.72 0.17 -19.03
N LEU A 335 13.73 0.41 -19.91
CA LEU A 335 13.86 1.36 -21.01
C LEU A 335 14.12 2.79 -20.51
N ASN A 336 13.47 3.20 -19.43
CA ASN A 336 13.69 4.53 -18.84
C ASN A 336 15.09 4.64 -18.21
N HIS A 337 15.53 3.60 -17.50
CA HIS A 337 16.88 3.51 -16.94
C HIS A 337 17.96 3.62 -18.03
N ASP A 338 17.82 2.87 -19.12
CA ASP A 338 18.79 2.88 -20.23
C ASP A 338 18.87 4.26 -20.92
N LYS A 339 17.72 4.95 -21.07
CA LYS A 339 17.67 6.33 -21.59
C LYS A 339 18.39 7.33 -20.68
N HIS A 340 18.20 7.22 -19.37
CA HIS A 340 18.89 8.09 -18.40
C HIS A 340 20.39 7.85 -18.42
N ARG A 341 20.84 6.58 -18.48
CA ARG A 341 22.25 6.23 -18.60
C ARG A 341 22.89 6.79 -19.87
N ALA A 342 22.26 6.60 -21.04
CA ALA A 342 22.77 7.12 -22.31
C ALA A 342 22.90 8.66 -22.33
N THR A 343 22.00 9.36 -21.63
CA THR A 343 22.05 10.83 -21.52
C THR A 343 23.25 11.28 -20.66
N THR A 344 23.54 10.58 -19.56
CA THR A 344 24.67 10.90 -18.66
C THR A 344 26.03 10.61 -19.31
N ASP A 345 26.14 9.52 -20.07
CA ASP A 345 27.39 9.16 -20.77
C ASP A 345 27.74 10.18 -21.87
N THR A 346 26.72 10.73 -22.55
CA THR A 346 26.90 11.75 -23.59
C THR A 346 27.44 13.07 -23.02
N VAL A 347 26.93 13.51 -21.86
CA VAL A 347 27.37 14.75 -21.19
C VAL A 347 28.80 14.63 -20.66
N THR A 348 29.19 13.45 -20.20
CA THR A 348 30.54 13.22 -19.66
C THR A 348 31.60 13.19 -20.76
N THR A 349 31.25 12.65 -21.93
CA THR A 349 32.19 12.55 -23.07
C THR A 349 32.50 13.93 -23.67
N THR A 350 31.52 14.83 -23.77
CA THR A 350 31.75 16.18 -24.31
C THR A 350 32.59 17.06 -23.37
N ALA A 351 32.50 16.86 -22.06
CA ALA A 351 33.33 17.59 -21.09
C ALA A 351 34.81 17.18 -21.11
N ALA A 352 35.13 15.93 -21.48
CA ALA A 352 36.49 15.44 -21.51
C ALA A 352 37.30 15.92 -22.74
N THR A 353 36.64 16.30 -23.83
CA THR A 353 37.30 16.70 -25.08
C THR A 353 37.71 18.17 -25.17
N ASP A 354 37.25 19.03 -24.25
CA ASP A 354 37.53 20.49 -24.31
C ASP A 354 38.73 20.94 -23.43
N GLY A 355 39.50 20.00 -22.88
CA GLY A 355 40.62 20.27 -21.97
C GLY A 355 42.00 20.45 -22.63
N GLY A 356 42.09 20.57 -23.96
CA GLY A 356 43.36 20.43 -24.69
C GLY A 356 43.71 21.56 -25.66
N GLY A 357 44.17 22.70 -25.12
CA GLY A 357 45.22 23.52 -25.76
C GLY A 357 44.80 24.83 -26.42
N GLY A 358 45.41 25.93 -25.97
CA GLY A 358 45.60 27.13 -26.79
C GLY A 358 45.54 28.45 -26.03
N ASP A 359 46.63 28.84 -25.39
CA ASP A 359 46.96 30.25 -25.14
C ASP A 359 46.80 31.04 -26.45
N ASP A 360 45.82 31.93 -26.56
CA ASP A 360 46.02 33.14 -27.34
C ASP A 360 45.14 34.31 -26.89
N VAL A 361 45.83 35.42 -26.66
CA VAL A 361 45.32 36.68 -26.14
C VAL A 361 44.61 37.41 -27.26
N GLN A 362 43.28 37.53 -27.20
CA GLN A 362 42.59 38.64 -27.86
C GLN A 362 41.49 39.22 -26.97
N LYS A 363 41.84 40.37 -26.38
CA LYS A 363 40.91 41.38 -25.88
C LYS A 363 39.93 41.73 -27.01
N ASN A 364 38.64 41.47 -26.80
CA ASN A 364 37.59 42.28 -27.41
C ASN A 364 36.44 42.47 -26.43
N MET A 365 36.03 43.74 -26.35
CA MET A 365 34.93 44.29 -25.58
C MET A 365 33.57 43.75 -26.05
N ILE A 366 32.53 44.09 -25.27
CA ILE A 366 31.07 44.18 -25.57
C ILE A 366 30.24 43.15 -24.76
N PRO A 367 29.02 43.47 -24.26
CA PRO A 367 28.69 44.37 -23.16
C PRO A 367 27.83 43.64 -22.08
N HIS A 368 27.37 44.38 -21.07
CA HIS A 368 26.39 43.91 -20.07
C HIS A 368 25.11 43.34 -20.71
N GLY A 369 24.72 42.13 -20.29
CA GLY A 369 23.46 41.48 -20.64
C GLY A 369 23.00 40.50 -19.55
N GLU A 370 22.00 40.95 -18.79
CA GLU A 370 20.99 40.27 -17.96
C GLU A 370 21.19 38.80 -17.52
N CYS A 371 21.22 38.59 -16.20
CA CYS A 371 21.03 37.31 -15.54
C CYS A 371 19.58 36.81 -15.67
N GLU A 372 19.34 35.82 -16.53
CA GLU A 372 18.12 35.00 -16.48
C GLU A 372 18.29 33.80 -15.52
N ASN A 373 17.46 33.79 -14.47
CA ASN A 373 17.30 32.67 -13.55
C ASN A 373 16.57 31.50 -14.23
N GLY A 374 17.31 30.54 -14.75
CA GLY A 374 16.77 29.29 -15.32
C GLY A 374 16.38 28.25 -14.26
N ARG A 375 15.22 28.41 -13.60
CA ARG A 375 14.57 27.30 -12.86
C ARG A 375 13.87 26.37 -13.87
N ARG A 376 14.45 25.19 -14.11
CA ARG A 376 13.82 24.12 -14.91
C ARG A 376 12.54 23.62 -14.21
N ARG A 377 11.37 24.01 -14.73
CA ARG A 377 10.09 23.37 -14.44
C ARG A 377 10.02 22.06 -15.22
N GLY A 378 9.88 20.93 -14.53
CA GLY A 378 9.40 19.69 -15.13
C GLY A 378 7.96 19.89 -15.57
N GLY A 379 7.75 20.18 -16.85
CA GLY A 379 6.40 20.27 -17.42
C GLY A 379 5.78 18.88 -17.49
N LEU A 380 4.58 18.73 -16.95
CA LEU A 380 3.69 17.60 -17.20
C LEU A 380 3.45 17.51 -18.73
N THR A 381 4.20 16.67 -19.43
CA THR A 381 3.92 16.37 -20.83
C THR A 381 2.64 15.55 -20.90
N LYS A 382 1.67 15.98 -21.72
CA LYS A 382 0.48 15.19 -22.06
C LYS A 382 0.94 13.81 -22.54
N ARG A 383 0.78 12.77 -21.71
CA ARG A 383 1.13 11.40 -22.08
C ARG A 383 0.05 10.83 -22.99
N HIS A 384 0.50 10.12 -24.03
CA HIS A 384 -0.38 9.29 -24.85
C HIS A 384 -0.87 8.10 -24.00
N PRO A 385 -2.18 7.78 -24.00
CA PRO A 385 -2.65 6.53 -23.43
C PRO A 385 -1.96 5.38 -24.18
N SER A 386 -1.27 4.53 -23.43
CA SER A 386 -0.54 3.38 -23.97
C SER A 386 -1.53 2.39 -24.59
N THR A 387 -1.37 2.06 -25.86
CA THR A 387 -2.31 1.27 -26.70
C THR A 387 -2.35 -0.24 -26.37
N TRP A 388 -1.77 -0.70 -25.26
CA TRP A 388 -1.67 -2.14 -24.94
C TRP A 388 -3.00 -2.77 -24.51
N TYR A 389 -4.03 -1.97 -24.19
CA TYR A 389 -5.37 -2.44 -23.83
C TYR A 389 -6.01 -3.31 -24.93
N GLU A 390 -5.60 -3.18 -26.20
CA GLU A 390 -6.14 -3.96 -27.31
C GLU A 390 -5.68 -5.44 -27.31
N ALA A 391 -4.69 -5.81 -26.48
CA ALA A 391 -4.14 -7.17 -26.42
C ALA A 391 -4.71 -8.04 -25.28
N ILE A 392 -5.73 -7.57 -24.55
CA ILE A 392 -6.34 -8.29 -23.42
C ILE A 392 -7.73 -8.83 -23.84
N PRO A 393 -7.96 -10.16 -23.84
CA PRO A 393 -9.30 -10.70 -23.99
C PRO A 393 -10.17 -10.23 -22.81
N PHE A 394 -11.24 -9.49 -23.12
CA PHE A 394 -12.20 -8.95 -22.14
C PHE A 394 -12.81 -10.07 -21.28
N PHE A 395 -12.75 -9.92 -19.96
CA PHE A 395 -13.49 -10.73 -19.00
C PHE A 395 -15.00 -10.58 -19.24
N ARG A 396 -15.70 -11.68 -19.54
CA ARG A 396 -17.17 -11.77 -19.39
C ARG A 396 -17.46 -12.64 -18.18
N SER A 397 -17.80 -12.02 -17.05
CA SER A 397 -18.29 -12.75 -15.88
C SER A 397 -19.64 -13.43 -16.21
N ARG A 398 -19.73 -14.73 -15.96
CA ARG A 398 -21.00 -15.47 -15.98
C ARG A 398 -21.66 -15.26 -14.62
N GLY A 399 -22.87 -14.68 -14.61
CA GLY A 399 -23.64 -14.47 -13.39
C GLY A 399 -24.03 -15.79 -12.73
N LEU A 400 -23.60 -15.98 -11.48
CA LEU A 400 -24.04 -17.05 -10.60
C LEU A 400 -25.20 -16.54 -9.72
N ALA A 401 -26.27 -17.32 -9.66
CA ALA A 401 -27.44 -17.06 -8.82
C ALA A 401 -27.20 -17.63 -7.41
N ALA A 402 -27.38 -16.80 -6.39
CA ALA A 402 -27.21 -17.17 -4.98
C ALA A 402 -28.42 -17.95 -4.45
N SER A 403 -28.17 -19.03 -3.70
CA SER A 403 -29.14 -19.72 -2.84
C SER A 403 -28.92 -19.31 -1.39
N GLN A 404 -29.91 -18.66 -0.77
CA GLN A 404 -29.92 -18.31 0.65
C GLN A 404 -30.42 -19.48 1.51
N SER A 405 -29.71 -19.79 2.60
CA SER A 405 -30.21 -20.65 3.69
C SER A 405 -30.06 -19.96 5.05
N GLN A 406 -31.12 -20.00 5.85
CA GLN A 406 -31.24 -19.44 7.19
C GLN A 406 -30.61 -20.31 8.28
N LEU A 407 -29.94 -19.71 9.27
CA LEU A 407 -29.80 -20.10 10.69
C LEU A 407 -28.92 -19.01 11.36
N GLY A 408 -28.98 -18.63 12.63
CA GLY A 408 -29.55 -19.16 13.87
C GLY A 408 -28.60 -18.66 14.99
N SER A 409 -29.11 -17.97 16.03
CA SER A 409 -28.27 -17.21 16.98
C SER A 409 -27.49 -18.10 17.96
N GLN A 410 -26.21 -17.77 18.25
CA GLN A 410 -25.51 -18.19 19.46
C GLN A 410 -24.47 -17.18 19.99
N SER A 411 -24.05 -17.47 21.23
CA SER A 411 -23.62 -16.66 22.37
C SER A 411 -22.14 -16.24 22.46
N HIS A 412 -21.91 -15.17 23.23
CA HIS A 412 -20.61 -14.57 23.59
C HIS A 412 -19.69 -15.44 24.47
N LEU A 413 -18.38 -15.36 24.22
CA LEU A 413 -17.29 -15.83 25.09
C LEU A 413 -16.35 -14.66 25.47
N PRO A 414 -15.61 -14.74 26.60
CA PRO A 414 -14.82 -13.62 27.13
C PRO A 414 -13.33 -13.70 26.74
N VAL A 415 -12.72 -12.51 26.57
CA VAL A 415 -11.30 -12.29 26.25
C VAL A 415 -10.46 -12.12 27.54
N PRO A 416 -9.26 -12.72 27.67
CA PRO A 416 -8.40 -12.51 28.84
C PRO A 416 -7.35 -11.41 28.62
N HIS A 417 -7.15 -10.57 29.64
CA HIS A 417 -6.07 -9.57 29.69
C HIS A 417 -4.81 -10.15 30.36
N THR A 418 -3.64 -9.94 29.75
CA THR A 418 -2.33 -10.14 30.39
C THR A 418 -1.54 -8.83 30.38
N ARG A 419 -0.87 -8.52 31.50
CA ARG A 419 0.01 -7.35 31.67
C ARG A 419 1.46 -7.81 31.51
N TYR A 420 2.28 -7.05 30.77
CA TYR A 420 3.73 -7.19 30.77
C TYR A 420 4.43 -5.83 30.93
N THR A 421 5.62 -5.90 31.52
CA THR A 421 6.50 -4.83 31.99
C THR A 421 7.50 -4.37 30.92
N ASP A 422 7.93 -3.11 31.06
CA ASP A 422 8.94 -2.38 30.28
C ASP A 422 10.24 -3.14 30.01
N ASP A 423 10.73 -3.05 28.77
CA ASP A 423 12.15 -2.91 28.43
C ASP A 423 12.27 -2.17 27.08
N GLY A 424 13.31 -1.33 26.96
CA GLY A 424 13.45 -0.31 25.92
C GLY A 424 13.65 -0.82 24.48
N TRP A 425 13.12 -0.06 23.52
CA TRP A 425 13.09 -0.38 22.09
C TRP A 425 14.33 0.11 21.32
N VAL A 426 14.72 -0.66 20.31
CA VAL A 426 15.74 -0.34 19.30
C VAL A 426 15.04 -0.02 17.97
N MET A 427 15.51 1.04 17.30
CA MET A 427 15.02 1.52 16.00
C MET A 427 15.39 0.54 14.86
N VAL A 428 14.49 0.37 13.90
CA VAL A 428 14.74 -0.39 12.67
C VAL A 428 14.63 0.58 11.49
N ASP A 429 15.79 0.97 10.94
CA ASP A 429 15.85 1.48 9.57
C ASP A 429 15.64 0.29 8.63
N SER A 430 14.56 0.30 7.85
CA SER A 430 14.35 -0.65 6.75
C SER A 430 15.25 -0.30 5.56
N HIS A 431 16.56 -0.47 5.75
CA HIS A 431 17.51 -0.57 4.65
C HIS A 431 17.57 -2.03 4.18
N PRO A 432 17.34 -2.34 2.90
CA PRO A 432 17.92 -3.53 2.32
C PRO A 432 19.45 -3.32 2.30
N GLY A 433 20.18 -3.97 3.23
CA GLY A 433 21.62 -4.19 3.13
C GLY A 433 22.50 -2.96 2.83
N GLY A 434 22.37 -1.87 3.59
CA GLY A 434 23.25 -0.71 3.46
C GLY A 434 24.63 -0.92 4.09
N GLY A 435 25.51 -1.70 3.44
CA GLY A 435 26.93 -1.79 3.80
C GLY A 435 27.59 -0.41 3.78
N ARG A 436 27.98 0.11 4.94
CA ARG A 436 28.63 1.42 5.08
C ARG A 436 30.04 1.41 4.45
N GLY A 437 30.25 2.29 3.46
CA GLY A 437 31.42 3.17 3.48
C GLY A 437 32.57 2.94 2.48
N GLY A 438 32.40 2.14 1.43
CA GLY A 438 33.29 2.18 0.27
C GLY A 438 32.69 3.08 -0.81
N ALA A 439 33.40 4.14 -1.24
CA ALA A 439 33.06 4.86 -2.46
C ALA A 439 33.34 3.94 -3.65
N THR A 440 32.47 2.96 -3.86
CA THR A 440 32.48 2.12 -5.05
C THR A 440 32.15 3.01 -6.22
N THR A 441 32.97 2.91 -7.26
CA THR A 441 32.68 3.49 -8.57
C THR A 441 31.24 3.16 -8.97
N PRO A 442 30.55 4.02 -9.75
CA PRO A 442 29.16 3.82 -10.20
C PRO A 442 29.00 2.64 -11.18
N SER A 443 29.57 1.48 -10.85
CA SER A 443 29.53 0.26 -11.63
C SER A 443 28.13 -0.33 -11.58
N SER A 444 27.46 -0.27 -12.73
CA SER A 444 26.29 -1.06 -13.13
C SER A 444 25.28 -1.37 -12.03
N GLN A 445 24.58 -0.36 -11.52
CA GLN A 445 23.34 -0.64 -10.81
C GLN A 445 22.39 -1.39 -11.76
N ALA A 446 21.80 -2.47 -11.28
CA ALA A 446 20.78 -3.21 -12.00
C ALA A 446 19.59 -2.26 -12.29
N PRO A 447 18.89 -2.43 -13.43
CA PRO A 447 17.72 -1.62 -13.73
C PRO A 447 16.67 -1.77 -12.61
N PRO A 448 15.97 -0.69 -12.24
CA PRO A 448 14.92 -0.76 -11.23
C PRO A 448 13.82 -1.72 -11.68
N ARG A 449 13.27 -2.48 -10.73
CA ARG A 449 12.21 -3.47 -10.94
C ARG A 449 11.03 -3.19 -10.01
N VAL A 450 9.84 -3.61 -10.41
CA VAL A 450 8.62 -3.46 -9.62
C VAL A 450 8.76 -4.24 -8.32
N GLN A 451 8.49 -3.56 -7.22
CA GLN A 451 8.50 -4.11 -5.87
C GLN A 451 7.09 -4.56 -5.47
N LEU A 452 6.97 -5.58 -4.63
CA LEU A 452 5.71 -6.08 -4.08
C LEU A 452 5.44 -5.47 -2.71
N ALA A 453 4.18 -5.09 -2.47
CA ALA A 453 3.61 -4.75 -1.19
C ALA A 453 2.29 -5.50 -0.99
N ALA A 454 1.91 -5.72 0.26
CA ALA A 454 0.63 -6.34 0.61
C ALA A 454 0.04 -5.66 1.86
N ALA A 455 -1.20 -6.04 2.19
CA ALA A 455 -1.92 -5.42 3.31
C ALA A 455 -1.42 -5.87 4.69
N HIS A 456 -0.50 -6.82 4.73
CA HIS A 456 0.20 -7.25 5.94
C HIS A 456 1.69 -7.42 5.62
N THR A 457 2.42 -8.16 6.46
CA THR A 457 3.80 -8.69 6.33
C THR A 457 4.73 -8.13 5.23
N THR A 458 4.35 -8.14 3.96
CA THR A 458 5.15 -7.66 2.83
C THR A 458 5.09 -6.13 2.66
N ALA A 459 6.22 -5.45 2.90
CA ALA A 459 6.33 -3.99 2.99
C ALA A 459 7.22 -3.32 1.91
N GLY A 460 7.34 -3.92 0.72
CA GLY A 460 8.33 -3.52 -0.29
C GLY A 460 9.61 -4.34 -0.20
N GLY A 461 10.57 -4.09 -1.11
CA GLY A 461 11.88 -4.78 -1.13
C GLY A 461 11.86 -6.20 -1.73
N VAL A 462 10.68 -6.72 -2.08
CA VAL A 462 10.49 -8.01 -2.74
C VAL A 462 10.26 -7.77 -4.23
N ASP A 463 11.02 -8.44 -5.11
CA ASP A 463 10.77 -8.36 -6.56
C ASP A 463 9.39 -8.94 -6.89
N ALA A 464 8.48 -8.13 -7.44
CA ALA A 464 7.10 -8.53 -7.66
C ALA A 464 6.99 -9.68 -8.67
N GLU A 465 7.84 -9.73 -9.69
CA GLU A 465 7.77 -10.81 -10.69
C GLU A 465 8.17 -12.16 -10.06
N ALA A 466 9.29 -12.19 -9.34
CA ALA A 466 9.77 -13.39 -8.66
C ALA A 466 8.79 -13.86 -7.58
N ALA A 467 8.21 -12.94 -6.80
CA ALA A 467 7.21 -13.26 -5.80
C ALA A 467 5.92 -13.84 -6.41
N ILE A 468 5.39 -13.22 -7.48
CA ILE A 468 4.20 -13.73 -8.18
C ILE A 468 4.46 -15.14 -8.74
N LEU A 469 5.65 -15.37 -9.33
CA LEU A 469 6.03 -16.69 -9.83
C LEU A 469 6.16 -17.73 -8.72
N SER A 470 6.84 -17.37 -7.62
CA SER A 470 7.02 -18.23 -6.45
C SER A 470 5.68 -18.61 -5.81
N PHE A 471 4.78 -17.63 -5.64
CA PHE A 471 3.46 -17.90 -5.07
C PHE A 471 2.57 -18.71 -6.02
N ARG A 472 2.62 -18.45 -7.33
CA ARG A 472 1.92 -19.28 -8.32
C ARG A 472 2.38 -20.74 -8.25
N GLU A 473 3.68 -20.97 -8.15
CA GLU A 473 4.24 -22.32 -7.98
C GLU A 473 3.79 -22.94 -6.67
N PHE A 474 3.77 -22.19 -5.57
CA PHE A 474 3.23 -22.65 -4.29
C PHE A 474 1.79 -23.18 -4.41
N LEU A 475 0.92 -22.48 -5.14
CA LEU A 475 -0.45 -22.94 -5.41
C LEU A 475 -0.48 -24.20 -6.26
N VAL A 476 0.41 -24.36 -7.24
CA VAL A 476 0.52 -25.62 -8.01
C VAL A 476 0.79 -26.80 -7.08
N LEU A 477 1.73 -26.63 -6.15
CA LEU A 477 2.09 -27.67 -5.18
C LEU A 477 0.92 -27.98 -4.25
N ILE A 478 0.13 -26.98 -3.83
CA ILE A 478 -1.13 -27.22 -3.09
C ILE A 478 -2.11 -28.03 -3.92
N LEU A 479 -2.32 -27.68 -5.20
CA LEU A 479 -3.24 -28.38 -6.09
C LEU A 479 -2.82 -29.85 -6.32
N ARG A 480 -1.52 -30.13 -6.26
CA ARG A 480 -0.93 -31.48 -6.33
C ARG A 480 -0.93 -32.25 -5.02
N ASP A 481 -1.37 -31.63 -3.92
CA ASP A 481 -1.20 -32.17 -2.56
C ASP A 481 0.29 -32.43 -2.19
N GLU A 482 1.21 -31.63 -2.73
CA GLU A 482 2.66 -31.70 -2.46
C GLU A 482 3.11 -30.77 -1.33
N VAL A 483 2.26 -29.85 -0.89
CA VAL A 483 2.52 -29.02 0.31
C VAL A 483 1.92 -29.71 1.55
N PRO A 484 2.70 -29.87 2.63
CA PRO A 484 2.19 -30.37 3.90
C PRO A 484 0.99 -29.54 4.37
N LYS A 485 -0.05 -30.23 4.87
CA LYS A 485 -1.26 -29.56 5.37
C LYS A 485 -1.73 -30.09 6.72
N LYS A 486 -2.28 -29.20 7.54
CA LYS A 486 -2.81 -29.48 8.88
C LYS A 486 -4.16 -28.82 9.06
N ARG A 487 -5.15 -29.55 9.57
CA ARG A 487 -6.45 -28.99 9.99
C ARG A 487 -6.23 -28.00 11.13
N VAL A 488 -6.78 -26.79 11.01
CA VAL A 488 -6.70 -25.74 12.03
C VAL A 488 -8.09 -25.48 12.65
N ALA A 489 -8.21 -24.47 13.50
CA ALA A 489 -9.49 -24.08 14.05
C ALA A 489 -10.44 -23.64 12.92
N ASP A 490 -11.70 -24.07 13.00
CA ASP A 490 -12.71 -23.74 12.00
C ASP A 490 -12.78 -22.21 11.78
N GLY A 491 -13.01 -21.80 10.52
CA GLY A 491 -13.02 -20.38 10.15
C GLY A 491 -14.19 -19.61 10.78
N PHE A 492 -14.26 -18.30 10.51
CA PHE A 492 -15.25 -17.39 11.10
C PHE A 492 -16.72 -17.82 10.96
N ARG A 493 -17.03 -18.61 9.92
CA ARG A 493 -18.39 -19.14 9.65
C ARG A 493 -18.56 -20.61 10.07
N GLY A 494 -17.61 -21.18 10.81
CA GLY A 494 -17.64 -22.56 11.30
C GLY A 494 -17.31 -23.61 10.24
N HIS A 495 -16.73 -23.20 9.11
CA HIS A 495 -16.26 -24.13 8.09
C HIS A 495 -14.91 -24.72 8.47
N GLU A 496 -14.72 -25.99 8.11
CA GLU A 496 -13.42 -26.65 8.28
C GLU A 496 -12.36 -25.94 7.43
N THR A 497 -11.23 -25.63 8.05
CA THR A 497 -10.10 -24.91 7.45
C THR A 497 -8.80 -25.72 7.59
N TRP A 498 -7.93 -25.55 6.60
CA TRP A 498 -6.65 -26.25 6.52
C TRP A 498 -5.53 -25.24 6.26
N LEU A 499 -4.43 -25.38 6.99
CA LEU A 499 -3.19 -24.65 6.77
C LEU A 499 -2.26 -25.49 5.88
N TYR A 500 -1.78 -24.89 4.80
CA TYR A 500 -0.80 -25.43 3.85
C TYR A 500 0.51 -24.65 4.05
N ASP A 501 1.57 -25.31 4.52
CA ASP A 501 2.86 -24.69 4.83
C ASP A 501 3.98 -25.74 4.87
N PHE A 502 5.11 -25.48 4.21
CA PHE A 502 6.29 -26.35 4.25
C PHE A 502 6.89 -26.50 5.66
N ALA A 503 6.73 -25.51 6.55
CA ALA A 503 7.22 -25.58 7.92
C ALA A 503 6.57 -26.70 8.77
N LEU A 504 5.47 -27.29 8.28
CA LEU A 504 4.82 -28.42 8.97
C LEU A 504 5.61 -29.74 8.87
N GLU A 505 6.53 -29.88 7.91
CA GLU A 505 7.42 -31.06 7.78
C GLU A 505 8.37 -31.20 8.98
N GLU A 506 8.94 -30.08 9.43
CA GLU A 506 9.97 -30.03 10.48
C GLU A 506 9.42 -30.46 11.85
N SER A 507 8.11 -30.34 12.05
CA SER A 507 7.43 -30.70 13.30
C SER A 507 7.21 -32.22 13.46
N GLY A 508 7.44 -33.01 12.41
CA GLY A 508 7.09 -34.44 12.33
C GLY A 508 7.99 -35.42 13.09
N GLY A 509 9.00 -34.95 13.83
CA GLY A 509 9.79 -35.79 14.74
C GLY A 509 10.86 -36.66 14.08
N GLY A 510 11.09 -36.51 12.78
CA GLY A 510 12.35 -36.94 12.16
C GLY A 510 13.37 -35.84 12.36
N GLN A 511 14.44 -36.08 13.13
CA GLN A 511 15.66 -35.28 13.02
C GLN A 511 16.17 -35.44 11.58
N VAL A 512 15.65 -34.65 10.65
CA VAL A 512 16.38 -34.35 9.43
C VAL A 512 17.54 -33.52 9.94
N LYS A 513 18.68 -34.20 10.09
CA LYS A 513 19.95 -33.54 10.30
C LYS A 513 20.16 -32.76 9.01
N GLU A 514 19.67 -31.53 8.95
CA GLU A 514 20.13 -30.57 7.96
C GLU A 514 21.64 -30.51 8.18
N GLU A 515 22.37 -31.27 7.37
CA GLU A 515 23.74 -30.93 7.01
C GLU A 515 23.61 -29.64 6.20
N ILE A 516 23.27 -28.55 6.89
CA ILE A 516 23.77 -27.24 6.53
C ILE A 516 25.27 -27.42 6.69
N ASP A 517 25.92 -27.62 5.55
CA ASP A 517 27.34 -27.49 5.43
C ASP A 517 27.64 -26.05 5.87
N ASP A 518 28.00 -25.87 7.14
CA ASP A 518 28.53 -24.63 7.72
C ASP A 518 29.91 -24.31 7.11
N GLY A 519 30.11 -24.62 5.82
CA GLY A 519 31.27 -24.20 5.08
C GLY A 519 31.38 -22.69 5.25
N ASP A 520 32.44 -22.27 5.94
CA ASP A 520 32.91 -20.89 6.13
C ASP A 520 33.24 -20.21 4.78
N ASP A 521 32.40 -20.37 3.77
CA ASP A 521 32.43 -19.60 2.53
C ASP A 521 31.74 -18.24 2.82
N ASP A 522 32.36 -17.44 3.69
CA ASP A 522 32.08 -16.01 3.92
C ASP A 522 32.19 -15.17 2.61
N ASP A 523 32.63 -15.79 1.52
CA ASP A 523 32.74 -15.22 0.16
C ASP A 523 31.56 -15.58 -0.76
N ALA A 524 30.57 -16.35 -0.30
CA ALA A 524 29.35 -16.59 -1.08
C ALA A 524 28.58 -15.27 -1.21
N ASP A 525 28.71 -14.65 -2.38
CA ASP A 525 28.06 -13.40 -2.75
C ASP A 525 26.56 -13.49 -2.37
N PRO A 526 26.08 -12.71 -1.37
CA PRO A 526 24.68 -12.75 -0.96
C PRO A 526 23.73 -12.32 -2.11
N ASP A 527 24.29 -11.72 -3.17
CA ASP A 527 23.60 -11.36 -4.42
C ASP A 527 23.75 -12.42 -5.53
N ALA A 528 24.30 -13.61 -5.25
CA ALA A 528 24.39 -14.72 -6.20
C ALA A 528 23.00 -15.30 -6.53
N GLY A 529 22.24 -14.52 -7.30
CA GLY A 529 21.00 -14.88 -7.98
C GLY A 529 19.94 -15.45 -7.05
N ILE A 530 19.18 -14.57 -6.39
CA ILE A 530 17.85 -14.92 -5.87
C ILE A 530 17.08 -15.58 -7.01
N GLY A 531 17.01 -16.92 -6.99
CA GLY A 531 16.35 -17.69 -8.04
C GLY A 531 14.87 -17.28 -8.15
N PRO A 532 14.22 -17.53 -9.29
CA PRO A 532 12.83 -17.12 -9.52
C PRO A 532 11.82 -17.75 -8.53
N LEU A 533 12.23 -18.77 -7.77
CA LEU A 533 11.45 -19.49 -6.76
C LEU A 533 11.99 -19.31 -5.32
N SER A 534 12.80 -18.28 -5.08
CA SER A 534 13.42 -18.01 -3.77
C SER A 534 12.40 -17.80 -2.63
N TYR A 535 11.19 -17.36 -2.96
CA TYR A 535 10.15 -17.08 -1.99
C TYR A 535 9.23 -18.28 -1.71
N LEU A 536 9.43 -19.42 -2.39
CA LEU A 536 8.50 -20.55 -2.35
C LEU A 536 8.18 -21.03 -0.92
N ARG A 537 9.18 -21.11 -0.04
CA ARG A 537 9.03 -21.53 1.37
C ARG A 537 8.53 -20.42 2.31
N GLN A 538 8.40 -19.20 1.79
CA GLN A 538 7.94 -18.03 2.56
C GLN A 538 6.43 -17.84 2.45
N TYR A 539 5.71 -18.67 1.69
CA TYR A 539 4.26 -18.60 1.59
C TYR A 539 3.58 -19.67 2.46
N SER A 540 2.40 -19.31 2.96
CA SER A 540 1.47 -20.22 3.62
C SER A 540 0.06 -19.85 3.20
N VAL A 541 -0.82 -20.84 3.04
CA VAL A 541 -2.23 -20.62 2.71
C VAL A 541 -3.09 -21.28 3.77
N GLN A 542 -4.08 -20.57 4.28
CA GLN A 542 -5.13 -21.13 5.14
C GLN A 542 -6.47 -21.03 4.40
N ALA A 543 -7.09 -22.16 4.08
CA ALA A 543 -8.31 -22.17 3.26
C ALA A 543 -9.27 -23.30 3.65
N PRO A 544 -10.59 -23.12 3.44
CA PRO A 544 -11.53 -24.23 3.43
C PRO A 544 -11.16 -25.25 2.37
N LEU A 545 -11.33 -26.54 2.69
CA LEU A 545 -11.03 -27.61 1.72
C LEU A 545 -11.84 -27.46 0.43
N THR A 546 -13.07 -26.98 0.55
CA THR A 546 -13.97 -26.73 -0.59
C THR A 546 -13.41 -25.72 -1.59
N VAL A 547 -12.70 -24.68 -1.14
CA VAL A 547 -12.07 -23.68 -2.02
C VAL A 547 -10.96 -24.34 -2.85
N ILE A 548 -10.14 -25.18 -2.21
CA ILE A 548 -9.06 -25.91 -2.89
C ILE A 548 -9.61 -26.94 -3.87
N GLU A 549 -10.61 -27.73 -3.46
CA GLU A 549 -11.23 -28.75 -4.31
C GLU A 549 -11.94 -28.14 -5.53
N GLU A 550 -12.61 -27.01 -5.37
CA GLU A 550 -13.25 -26.32 -6.48
C GLU A 550 -12.23 -25.69 -7.42
N GLY A 551 -11.13 -25.16 -6.88
CA GLY A 551 -9.96 -24.74 -7.65
C GLY A 551 -9.41 -25.87 -8.53
N LYS A 552 -9.19 -27.07 -7.97
CA LYS A 552 -8.72 -28.25 -8.72
C LYS A 552 -9.63 -28.61 -9.90
N LYS A 553 -10.95 -28.42 -9.78
CA LYS A 553 -11.91 -28.71 -10.85
C LYS A 553 -11.91 -27.66 -11.96
N ARG A 554 -11.74 -26.39 -11.59
CA ARG A 554 -11.89 -25.25 -12.51
C ARG A 554 -10.60 -24.83 -13.20
N ILE A 555 -9.46 -25.01 -12.55
CA ILE A 555 -8.14 -24.77 -13.15
C ILE A 555 -7.76 -26.04 -13.90
N SER A 556 -7.52 -25.92 -15.21
CA SER A 556 -7.26 -27.10 -16.03
C SER A 556 -5.99 -27.81 -15.57
N GLU A 557 -6.02 -29.14 -15.52
CA GLU A 557 -4.85 -29.95 -15.12
C GLU A 557 -3.62 -29.60 -15.96
N GLN A 558 -3.79 -29.32 -17.26
CA GLN A 558 -2.70 -28.89 -18.12
C GLN A 558 -2.06 -27.57 -17.69
N GLU A 559 -2.83 -26.62 -17.16
CA GLU A 559 -2.32 -25.31 -16.75
C GLU A 559 -1.44 -25.38 -15.50
N TRP A 560 -1.77 -26.25 -14.54
CA TRP A 560 -0.95 -26.42 -13.33
C TRP A 560 0.02 -27.60 -13.41
N MET A 561 -0.19 -28.61 -14.27
CA MET A 561 0.80 -29.66 -14.55
C MET A 561 1.90 -29.20 -15.51
N GLY A 562 1.57 -28.36 -16.49
CA GLY A 562 2.50 -27.92 -17.53
C GLY A 562 3.62 -26.96 -17.09
N MET A 563 3.64 -26.54 -15.81
CA MET A 563 4.64 -25.61 -15.29
C MET A 563 5.97 -26.25 -14.89
N SER A 564 6.01 -27.58 -14.69
CA SER A 564 7.16 -28.25 -14.06
C SER A 564 8.27 -28.68 -14.99
N GLU A 565 8.09 -28.55 -16.30
CA GLU A 565 9.18 -28.74 -17.23
C GLU A 565 9.71 -27.36 -17.61
N PRO A 566 10.84 -26.89 -17.04
CA PRO A 566 11.58 -25.82 -17.67
C PRO A 566 11.83 -26.31 -19.09
N SER A 567 11.18 -25.67 -20.06
CA SER A 567 11.32 -26.05 -21.46
C SER A 567 12.81 -25.99 -21.75
N SER A 568 13.44 -27.16 -21.77
CA SER A 568 14.82 -27.33 -22.17
C SER A 568 14.80 -27.08 -23.66
N SER A 569 14.73 -25.80 -24.01
CA SER A 569 14.96 -25.30 -25.34
C SER A 569 16.42 -25.58 -25.62
N SER A 570 16.66 -26.84 -25.99
CA SER A 570 17.85 -27.27 -26.69
C SER A 570 17.92 -26.38 -27.92
N SER A 571 18.76 -25.36 -27.82
CA SER A 571 19.22 -24.55 -28.92
C SER A 571 20.02 -25.47 -29.84
N SER A 572 19.29 -26.28 -30.61
CA SER A 572 19.84 -27.02 -31.75
C SER A 572 20.23 -25.99 -32.79
N SER A 573 21.46 -25.47 -32.62
CA SER A 573 22.19 -24.72 -33.63
C SER A 573 22.45 -25.65 -34.81
N SER A 574 21.46 -25.76 -35.69
CA SER A 574 21.67 -26.27 -37.04
C SER A 574 22.57 -25.28 -37.78
N SER A 575 23.86 -25.57 -37.79
CA SER A 575 24.83 -24.89 -38.63
C SER A 575 24.48 -25.18 -40.09
N PRO A 576 24.30 -24.16 -40.96
CA PRO A 576 24.11 -24.42 -42.37
C PRO A 576 25.46 -24.82 -43.00
N SER A 577 25.48 -25.99 -43.63
CA SER A 577 26.58 -26.50 -44.48
C SER A 577 26.46 -26.01 -45.91
#